data_AF-A0AAX1MF56-F1
#
_entry.id   AF-A0AAX1MF56-F1
#
_cell.length_a   1.000
_cell.length_b   1.000
_cell.length_c   1.000
_cell.angle_alpha   90.00
_cell.angle_beta   90.00
_cell.angle_gamma   90.00
#
_symmetry.space_group_name_H-M   'P 1'
#
loop_
_entity.id
_entity.type
_entity.pdbx_description
1 polymer ?
#
loop_
_entity_poly.entity_id
_entity_poly.type
_entity_poly.pdbx_seq_one_letter_code
_entity_poly.pdbx_strand_id
1 'polypeptide(L)'
;MLKRLTITLLCAASLSGCASFISGGTGTSPVGTDSGERSLGQVFIDSSIKRTANINLYKLDHRFKQSRINIESFHSNVLLTGQVPDPYLKQLAEDNLRAMSDVKAVHNYITVGDKVGYNTIMQDATVTANTRGLLMKAPVVSDSKVLVHTENGVLYVMGRLNTAEIRDLDDVLQKVGNVSKIVTLIDNIDQSSGTMASSTTATPMVGTTVTTQPLVETPVAIDPDQAEPATSTPTVP
;
A
#
# COMPACT_ATOMS: atom_id res chain seq x y z
N MET A 1 -16.06 55.45 -0.79
CA MET A 1 -16.24 54.30 -1.69
C MET A 1 -14.91 53.78 -2.29
N LEU A 2 -13.95 54.66 -2.59
CA LEU A 2 -12.63 54.30 -3.15
C LEU A 2 -11.80 53.31 -2.29
N LYS A 3 -11.91 53.38 -0.96
CA LYS A 3 -11.21 52.50 -0.01
C LYS A 3 -11.74 51.05 0.02
N ARG A 4 -13.01 50.85 -0.34
CA ARG A 4 -13.61 49.50 -0.47
C ARG A 4 -13.20 48.84 -1.78
N LEU A 5 -13.16 49.64 -2.85
CA LEU A 5 -12.69 49.20 -4.18
C LEU A 5 -11.22 48.76 -4.19
N THR A 6 -10.35 49.45 -3.44
CA THR A 6 -8.92 49.09 -3.33
C THR A 6 -8.72 47.78 -2.56
N ILE A 7 -9.50 47.51 -1.51
CA ILE A 7 -9.44 46.24 -0.77
C ILE A 7 -9.96 45.07 -1.63
N THR A 8 -11.06 45.27 -2.36
CA THR A 8 -11.58 44.23 -3.26
C THR A 8 -10.62 43.92 -4.41
N LEU A 9 -9.97 44.94 -4.98
CA LEU A 9 -8.98 44.74 -6.05
C LEU A 9 -7.72 44.03 -5.56
N LEU A 10 -7.25 44.32 -4.34
CA LEU A 10 -6.10 43.65 -3.72
C LEU A 10 -6.41 42.18 -3.37
N CYS A 11 -7.61 41.90 -2.85
CA CYS A 11 -8.07 40.52 -2.61
C CYS A 11 -8.23 39.73 -3.92
N ALA A 12 -8.74 40.36 -4.98
CA ALA A 12 -8.87 39.73 -6.29
C ALA A 12 -7.51 39.42 -6.93
N ALA A 13 -6.53 40.33 -6.81
CA ALA A 13 -5.16 40.11 -7.26
C ALA A 13 -4.42 39.01 -6.48
N SER A 14 -4.84 38.74 -5.24
CA SER A 14 -4.29 37.66 -4.42
C SER A 14 -4.80 36.27 -4.85
N LEU A 15 -5.95 36.20 -5.53
CA LEU A 15 -6.61 34.94 -5.90
C LEU A 15 -6.11 34.38 -7.25
N SER A 16 -5.59 35.23 -8.14
CA SER A 16 -5.02 34.81 -9.44
C SER A 16 -3.59 34.25 -9.33
N GLY A 17 -2.98 34.27 -8.15
CA GLY A 17 -1.62 33.77 -7.91
C GLY A 17 -1.51 32.25 -7.84
N CYS A 18 -2.54 31.53 -7.39
CA CYS A 18 -2.44 30.09 -7.14
C CYS A 18 -2.35 29.29 -8.45
N ALA A 19 -3.11 29.67 -9.48
CA ALA A 19 -3.10 28.97 -10.77
C ALA A 19 -1.79 29.17 -11.55
N SER A 20 -1.24 30.39 -11.52
CA SER A 20 0.02 30.73 -12.21
C SER A 20 1.24 30.10 -11.54
N PHE A 21 1.21 29.87 -10.22
CA PHE A 21 2.28 29.15 -9.52
C PHE A 21 2.28 27.65 -9.89
N ILE A 22 1.09 27.07 -10.05
CA ILE A 22 0.94 25.66 -10.44
C ILE A 22 1.33 25.47 -11.90
N SER A 23 0.92 26.35 -12.82
CA SER A 23 1.27 26.20 -14.24
C SER A 23 2.73 26.55 -14.55
N GLY A 24 3.33 27.49 -13.80
CA GLY A 24 4.74 27.86 -13.94
C GLY A 24 5.72 26.81 -13.39
N GLY A 25 5.29 25.98 -12.44
CA GLY A 25 6.13 24.97 -11.80
C GLY A 25 6.21 23.62 -12.52
N THR A 26 5.25 23.30 -13.41
CA THR A 26 5.13 21.96 -14.02
C THR A 26 5.62 21.85 -15.47
N GLY A 27 6.05 22.96 -16.09
CA GLY A 27 6.53 22.97 -17.48
C GLY A 27 5.47 22.56 -18.51
N THR A 28 5.91 22.15 -19.71
CA THR A 28 5.04 21.72 -20.83
C THR A 28 4.67 20.23 -20.80
N SER A 29 5.10 19.50 -19.76
CA SER A 29 4.83 18.07 -19.64
C SER A 29 3.42 17.79 -19.11
N PRO A 30 2.81 16.64 -19.45
CA PRO A 30 1.51 16.25 -18.93
C PRO A 30 1.45 16.33 -17.40
N VAL A 31 0.37 16.92 -16.88
CA VAL A 31 0.10 16.95 -15.44
C VAL A 31 -0.26 15.53 -14.95
N GLY A 32 0.54 15.02 -14.02
CA GLY A 32 0.40 13.68 -13.44
C GLY A 32 1.60 13.36 -12.55
N THR A 33 1.45 12.38 -11.66
CA THR A 33 2.57 11.85 -10.89
C THR A 33 3.30 10.80 -11.73
N ASP A 34 4.63 10.85 -11.74
CA ASP A 34 5.44 9.82 -12.38
C ASP A 34 5.13 8.44 -11.77
N SER A 35 5.41 7.37 -12.51
CA SER A 35 5.14 6.01 -12.06
C SER A 35 5.90 5.73 -10.76
N GLY A 36 5.16 5.30 -9.73
CA GLY A 36 5.70 5.03 -8.39
C GLY A 36 5.63 6.21 -7.41
N GLU A 37 5.39 7.43 -7.90
CA GLU A 37 5.22 8.61 -7.05
C GLU A 37 3.85 8.65 -6.36
N ARG A 38 3.79 9.22 -5.15
CA ARG A 38 2.53 9.40 -4.43
C ARG A 38 1.79 10.65 -4.92
N SER A 39 0.55 10.47 -5.33
CA SER A 39 -0.38 11.59 -5.56
C SER A 39 -0.71 12.31 -4.25
N LEU A 40 -1.12 13.59 -4.33
CA LEU A 40 -1.57 14.34 -3.16
C LEU A 40 -2.72 13.63 -2.41
N GLY A 41 -3.63 12.99 -3.16
CA GLY A 41 -4.69 12.17 -2.58
C GLY A 41 -4.13 10.98 -1.80
N GLN A 42 -3.15 10.26 -2.36
CA GLN A 42 -2.52 9.14 -1.67
C GLN A 42 -1.77 9.57 -0.41
N VAL A 43 -1.04 10.69 -0.45
CA VAL A 43 -0.36 11.26 0.74
C VAL A 43 -1.36 11.57 1.84
N PHE A 44 -2.54 12.09 1.48
CA PHE A 44 -3.60 12.38 2.43
C PHE A 44 -4.20 11.11 3.04
N ILE A 45 -4.46 10.08 2.22
CA ILE A 45 -4.92 8.76 2.67
C ILE A 45 -3.90 8.13 3.63
N ASP A 46 -2.62 8.08 3.27
CA ASP A 46 -1.55 7.54 4.11
C ASP A 46 -1.47 8.27 5.46
N SER A 47 -1.60 9.60 5.46
CA SER A 47 -1.64 10.41 6.69
C SER A 47 -2.88 10.14 7.55
N SER A 48 -4.03 9.95 6.90
CA SER A 48 -5.29 9.58 7.57
C SER A 48 -5.19 8.22 8.26
N ILE A 49 -4.60 7.22 7.58
CA ILE A 49 -4.33 5.89 8.13
C ILE A 49 -3.46 6.02 9.38
N LYS A 50 -2.30 6.69 9.27
CA LYS A 50 -1.38 6.88 10.40
C LYS A 50 -2.07 7.53 11.59
N ARG A 51 -2.82 8.62 11.36
CA ARG A 51 -3.53 9.35 12.41
C ARG A 51 -4.59 8.49 13.08
N THR A 52 -5.43 7.84 12.29
CA THR A 52 -6.53 7.01 12.79
C THR A 52 -6.02 5.82 13.59
N ALA A 53 -5.00 5.12 13.08
CA ALA A 53 -4.34 4.03 13.76
C ALA A 53 -3.75 4.47 15.10
N ASN A 54 -3.00 5.57 15.14
CA ASN A 54 -2.44 6.10 16.38
C ASN A 54 -3.54 6.39 17.43
N ILE A 55 -4.65 7.03 17.01
CA ILE A 55 -5.77 7.31 17.91
C ILE A 55 -6.42 6.02 18.41
N ASN A 56 -6.59 5.04 17.54
CA ASN A 56 -7.22 3.77 17.88
C ASN A 56 -6.38 2.97 18.87
N LEU A 57 -5.06 2.87 18.70
CA LEU A 57 -4.18 2.18 19.65
C LEU A 57 -4.40 2.70 21.07
N TYR A 58 -4.39 4.03 21.27
CA TYR A 58 -4.62 4.62 22.59
C TYR A 58 -6.01 4.33 23.18
N LYS A 59 -7.02 4.09 22.34
CA LYS A 59 -8.39 3.76 22.76
C LYS A 59 -8.55 2.28 23.09
N LEU A 60 -7.83 1.40 22.40
CA LEU A 60 -7.92 -0.04 22.56
C LEU A 60 -7.29 -0.52 23.86
N ASP A 61 -6.10 -0.01 24.21
CA ASP A 61 -5.42 -0.37 25.45
C ASP A 61 -4.55 0.79 25.96
N HIS A 62 -4.67 1.12 27.25
CA HIS A 62 -3.90 2.19 27.87
C HIS A 62 -2.39 1.88 27.96
N ARG A 63 -1.99 0.59 27.93
CA ARG A 63 -0.60 0.15 27.96
C ARG A 63 0.18 0.56 26.70
N PHE A 64 -0.51 0.91 25.60
CA PHE A 64 0.14 1.53 24.44
C PHE A 64 0.81 2.87 24.79
N LYS A 65 0.34 3.60 25.82
CA LYS A 65 1.01 4.82 26.32
C LYS A 65 2.38 4.55 26.94
N GLN A 66 2.61 3.33 27.41
CA GLN A 66 3.88 2.89 27.96
C GLN A 66 4.78 2.25 26.90
N SER A 67 4.25 2.01 25.70
CA SER A 67 4.95 1.43 24.56
C SER A 67 5.55 2.52 23.67
N ARG A 68 6.45 2.14 22.77
CA ARG A 68 6.93 3.01 21.70
C ARG A 68 6.58 2.33 20.39
N ILE A 69 5.60 2.86 19.67
CA ILE A 69 5.16 2.30 18.39
C ILE A 69 5.22 3.41 17.36
N ASN A 70 5.88 3.15 16.23
CA ASN A 70 5.81 3.99 15.06
C ASN A 70 4.96 3.30 14.00
N ILE A 71 4.10 4.09 13.37
CA ILE A 71 3.22 3.65 12.30
C ILE A 71 3.58 4.49 11.09
N GLU A 72 4.10 3.85 10.05
CA GLU A 72 4.37 4.49 8.77
C GLU A 72 3.45 3.90 7.70
N SER A 73 2.95 4.72 6.79
CA SER A 73 2.07 4.30 5.69
C SER A 73 2.63 4.79 4.37
N PHE A 74 2.67 3.91 3.39
CA PHE A 74 3.09 4.21 2.02
C PHE A 74 2.21 3.42 1.06
N HIS A 75 1.43 4.11 0.21
CA HIS A 75 0.50 3.46 -0.73
C HIS A 75 -0.51 2.51 -0.07
N SER A 76 -0.99 2.85 1.14
CA SER A 76 -1.87 2.02 1.97
C SER A 76 -1.23 0.74 2.53
N ASN A 77 0.07 0.51 2.31
CA ASN A 77 0.83 -0.51 3.02
C ASN A 77 1.40 0.11 4.29
N VAL A 78 1.19 -0.55 5.43
CA VAL A 78 1.52 -0.02 6.74
C VAL A 78 2.67 -0.80 7.35
N LEU A 79 3.68 -0.06 7.81
CA LEU A 79 4.80 -0.56 8.60
C LEU A 79 4.56 -0.23 10.07
N LEU A 80 4.53 -1.27 10.89
CA LEU A 80 4.53 -1.17 12.35
C LEU A 80 5.93 -1.49 12.87
N THR A 81 6.53 -0.58 13.64
CA THR A 81 7.82 -0.79 14.30
C THR A 81 7.77 -0.32 15.75
N GLY A 82 8.74 -0.74 16.55
CA GLY A 82 8.92 -0.29 17.93
C GLY A 82 8.91 -1.42 18.95
N GLN A 83 8.54 -1.10 20.19
CA GLN A 83 8.58 -1.98 21.34
C GLN A 83 7.29 -1.89 22.15
N VAL A 84 6.77 -3.06 22.51
CA VAL A 84 5.63 -3.22 23.41
C VAL A 84 6.01 -4.12 24.58
N PRO A 85 5.42 -3.95 25.77
CA PRO A 85 5.75 -4.77 26.94
C PRO A 85 5.20 -6.19 26.86
N ASP A 86 4.25 -6.48 25.96
CA ASP A 86 3.56 -7.77 25.92
C ASP A 86 3.18 -8.19 24.48
N PRO A 87 3.26 -9.50 24.12
CA PRO A 87 2.90 -10.00 22.78
C PRO A 87 1.45 -9.73 22.38
N TYR A 88 0.51 -9.67 23.31
CA TYR A 88 -0.89 -9.33 23.03
C TYR A 88 -1.00 -7.94 22.41
N LEU A 89 -0.25 -6.96 22.91
CA LEU A 89 -0.28 -5.58 22.37
C LEU A 89 0.28 -5.52 20.96
N LYS A 90 1.29 -6.34 20.64
CA LYS A 90 1.81 -6.47 19.28
C LYS A 90 0.72 -6.97 18.32
N GLN A 91 -0.03 -8.01 18.72
CA GLN A 91 -1.11 -8.56 17.90
C GLN A 91 -2.28 -7.57 17.78
N LEU A 92 -2.68 -6.96 18.89
CA LEU A 92 -3.78 -6.00 18.94
C LEU A 92 -3.51 -4.78 18.03
N ALA A 93 -2.26 -4.32 17.96
CA ALA A 93 -1.89 -3.23 17.06
C ALA A 93 -2.00 -3.62 15.58
N GLU A 94 -1.64 -4.85 15.24
CA GLU A 94 -1.77 -5.38 13.89
C GLU A 94 -3.23 -5.58 13.49
N ASP A 95 -4.02 -6.19 14.37
CA ASP A 95 -5.45 -6.44 14.15
C ASP A 95 -6.22 -5.12 13.96
N ASN A 96 -5.85 -4.07 14.72
CA ASN A 96 -6.44 -2.75 14.55
C ASN A 96 -6.24 -2.19 13.13
N LEU A 97 -5.03 -2.31 12.59
CA LEU A 97 -4.71 -1.83 11.25
C LEU A 97 -5.36 -2.69 10.16
N ARG A 98 -5.38 -4.02 10.35
CA ARG A 98 -6.03 -4.95 9.41
C ARG A 98 -7.54 -4.72 9.31
N ALA A 99 -8.18 -4.20 10.36
CA ALA A 99 -9.60 -3.88 10.37
C ALA A 99 -9.93 -2.56 9.65
N MET A 100 -8.93 -1.74 9.28
CA MET A 100 -9.16 -0.47 8.59
C MET A 100 -9.31 -0.68 7.08
N SER A 101 -10.39 -0.15 6.49
CA SER A 101 -10.71 -0.32 5.06
C SER A 101 -9.64 0.25 4.11
N ASP A 102 -8.95 1.30 4.54
CA ASP A 102 -7.98 2.02 3.71
C ASP A 102 -6.59 1.34 3.70
N VAL A 103 -6.40 0.28 4.49
CA VAL A 103 -5.14 -0.45 4.64
C VAL A 103 -5.15 -1.69 3.73
N LYS A 104 -4.10 -1.84 2.91
CA LYS A 104 -3.94 -2.99 1.98
C LYS A 104 -3.12 -4.12 2.58
N ALA A 105 -2.02 -3.79 3.23
CA ALA A 105 -1.14 -4.74 3.88
C ALA A 105 -0.56 -4.15 5.16
N VAL A 106 -0.24 -5.03 6.11
CA VAL A 106 0.40 -4.67 7.38
C VAL A 106 1.67 -5.49 7.54
N HIS A 107 2.80 -4.79 7.71
CA HIS A 107 4.10 -5.36 7.98
C HIS A 107 4.48 -5.10 9.44
N ASN A 108 4.33 -6.12 10.28
CA ASN A 108 4.51 -5.98 11.73
C ASN A 108 5.92 -6.38 12.20
N TYR A 109 6.73 -5.36 12.48
CA TYR A 109 8.08 -5.47 13.03
C TYR A 109 8.17 -4.93 14.47
N ILE A 110 7.05 -4.86 15.19
CA ILE A 110 7.08 -4.58 16.63
C ILE A 110 7.80 -5.73 17.34
N THR A 111 8.64 -5.36 18.30
CA THR A 111 9.34 -6.29 19.19
C THR A 111 8.73 -6.26 20.59
N VAL A 112 8.81 -7.37 21.31
CA VAL A 112 8.34 -7.45 22.69
C VAL A 112 9.54 -7.20 23.61
N GLY A 113 9.45 -6.18 24.46
CA GLY A 113 10.52 -5.78 25.35
C GLY A 113 10.42 -4.32 25.78
N ASP A 114 11.46 -3.86 26.47
CA ASP A 114 11.56 -2.47 26.91
C ASP A 114 11.76 -1.51 25.73
N LYS A 115 11.33 -0.26 25.93
CA LYS A 115 11.56 0.81 24.94
C LYS A 115 13.05 1.05 24.74
N VAL A 116 13.43 1.31 23.50
CA VAL A 116 14.79 1.75 23.19
C VAL A 116 15.15 3.05 23.93
N GLY A 117 16.41 3.14 24.35
CA GLY A 117 16.94 4.33 25.01
C GLY A 117 17.04 5.52 24.06
N TYR A 118 17.09 6.73 24.63
CA TYR A 118 17.18 7.98 23.87
C TYR A 118 18.39 8.03 22.92
N ASN A 119 19.54 7.51 23.35
CA ASN A 119 20.75 7.46 22.52
C ASN A 119 20.54 6.65 21.24
N THR A 120 19.88 5.50 21.33
CA THR A 120 19.52 4.67 20.16
C THR A 120 18.58 5.42 19.23
N ILE A 121 17.57 6.12 19.78
CA ILE A 121 16.64 6.93 18.97
C ILE A 121 17.39 8.04 18.21
N MET A 122 18.37 8.70 18.84
CA MET A 122 19.19 9.73 18.18
C MET A 122 20.08 9.13 17.08
N GLN A 123 20.63 7.94 17.32
CA GLN A 123 21.42 7.23 16.32
C GLN A 123 20.56 6.82 15.13
N ASP A 124 19.37 6.26 15.36
CA ASP A 124 18.39 5.90 14.32
C ASP A 124 17.95 7.11 13.50
N ALA A 125 17.74 8.26 14.14
CA ALA A 125 17.42 9.51 13.44
C ALA A 125 18.56 9.96 12.52
N THR A 126 19.82 9.82 12.98
CA THR A 126 21.01 10.15 12.17
C THR A 126 21.16 9.18 11.00
N VAL A 127 20.95 7.88 11.21
CA VAL A 127 20.93 6.87 10.14
C VAL A 127 19.85 7.23 9.11
N THR A 128 18.63 7.51 9.56
CA THR A 128 17.52 7.89 8.67
C THR A 128 17.87 9.13 7.83
N ALA A 129 18.43 10.16 8.46
CA ALA A 129 18.85 11.38 7.78
C ALA A 129 19.97 11.13 6.77
N ASN A 130 20.97 10.30 7.12
CA ASN A 130 22.05 9.91 6.23
C ASN A 130 21.52 9.13 5.01
N THR A 131 20.71 8.10 5.23
CA THR A 131 20.08 7.32 4.17
C THR A 131 19.29 8.21 3.22
N ARG A 132 18.47 9.12 3.76
CA ARG A 132 17.73 10.09 2.95
C ARG A 132 18.66 11.01 2.16
N GLY A 133 19.73 11.49 2.80
CA GLY A 133 20.74 12.33 2.14
C GLY A 133 21.57 11.61 1.08
N LEU A 134 21.67 10.28 1.13
CA LEU A 134 22.26 9.45 0.06
C LEU A 134 21.27 9.25 -1.08
N LEU A 135 19.99 8.97 -0.77
CA LEU A 135 18.92 8.85 -1.76
C LEU A 135 18.76 10.14 -2.57
N MET A 136 18.77 11.30 -1.92
CA MET A 136 18.69 12.61 -2.60
C MET A 136 19.86 12.89 -3.56
N LYS A 137 21.01 12.22 -3.38
CA LYS A 137 22.16 12.32 -4.29
C LYS A 137 22.10 11.29 -5.40
N ALA A 138 21.27 10.26 -5.27
CA ALA A 138 21.12 9.25 -6.29
C ALA A 138 20.26 9.83 -7.44
N PRO A 139 20.71 9.75 -8.69
CA PRO A 139 20.03 10.39 -9.81
C PRO A 139 18.72 9.71 -10.22
N VAL A 140 18.43 8.51 -9.71
CA VAL A 140 17.35 7.64 -10.22
C VAL A 140 16.22 7.40 -9.21
N VAL A 141 16.52 7.42 -7.90
CA VAL A 141 15.51 7.17 -6.86
C VAL A 141 15.03 8.49 -6.27
N SER A 142 13.88 8.97 -6.73
CA SER A 142 13.23 10.14 -6.15
C SER A 142 12.79 9.85 -4.71
N ASP A 143 13.08 10.80 -3.79
CA ASP A 143 12.71 10.71 -2.36
C ASP A 143 11.21 10.52 -2.15
N SER A 144 10.37 10.91 -3.12
CA SER A 144 8.92 10.77 -3.02
C SER A 144 8.40 9.37 -3.40
N LYS A 145 9.22 8.51 -4.05
CA LYS A 145 8.92 7.10 -4.34
C LYS A 145 9.29 6.13 -3.21
N VAL A 146 9.99 6.60 -2.18
CA VAL A 146 10.51 5.78 -1.09
C VAL A 146 10.17 6.40 0.26
N LEU A 147 9.92 5.57 1.26
CA LEU A 147 9.81 5.96 2.65
C LEU A 147 10.86 5.18 3.44
N VAL A 148 11.71 5.93 4.15
CA VAL A 148 12.77 5.38 4.99
C VAL A 148 12.44 5.62 6.45
N HIS A 149 12.54 4.57 7.27
CA HIS A 149 12.35 4.63 8.71
C HIS A 149 13.37 3.74 9.41
N THR A 150 13.97 4.20 10.50
CA THR A 150 14.93 3.39 11.27
C THR A 150 14.40 3.19 12.69
N GLU A 151 14.49 1.96 13.19
CA GLU A 151 14.09 1.60 14.54
C GLU A 151 15.04 0.56 15.14
N ASN A 152 15.64 0.88 16.28
CA ASN A 152 16.54 0.02 17.06
C ASN A 152 17.69 -0.54 16.21
N GLY A 153 18.32 0.30 15.39
CA GLY A 153 19.38 -0.10 14.46
C GLY A 153 18.93 -0.92 13.26
N VAL A 154 17.61 -1.08 13.02
CA VAL A 154 17.08 -1.72 11.82
C VAL A 154 16.53 -0.64 10.88
N LEU A 155 17.03 -0.62 9.65
CA LEU A 155 16.56 0.28 8.60
C LEU A 155 15.45 -0.38 7.81
N TYR A 156 14.29 0.25 7.77
CA TYR A 156 13.13 -0.14 6.99
C TYR A 156 12.97 0.79 5.80
N VAL A 157 12.84 0.21 4.62
CA VAL A 157 12.69 0.96 3.37
C VAL A 157 11.45 0.45 2.67
N MET A 158 10.41 1.28 2.60
CA MET A 158 9.23 1.04 1.79
C MET A 158 9.34 1.81 0.49
N GLY A 159 8.80 1.30 -0.60
CA GLY A 159 8.85 2.03 -1.86
C GLY A 159 8.06 1.35 -2.95
N ARG A 160 7.87 2.09 -4.04
CA ARG A 160 7.20 1.57 -5.23
C ARG A 160 8.03 1.96 -6.44
N LEU A 161 8.81 1.01 -6.93
CA LEU A 161 9.95 1.24 -7.80
C LEU A 161 9.94 0.26 -8.98
N ASN A 162 10.55 0.63 -10.10
CA ASN A 162 10.85 -0.30 -11.18
C ASN A 162 12.12 -1.10 -10.90
N THR A 163 12.42 -2.07 -11.75
CA THR A 163 13.55 -2.99 -11.57
C THR A 163 14.91 -2.28 -11.60
N ALA A 164 15.05 -1.20 -12.38
CA ALA A 164 16.30 -0.42 -12.43
C ALA A 164 16.48 0.41 -11.16
N GLU A 165 15.42 1.11 -10.73
CA GLU A 165 15.37 1.88 -9.48
C GLU A 165 15.65 1.02 -8.25
N ILE A 166 15.21 -0.25 -8.24
CA ILE A 166 15.52 -1.21 -7.16
C ILE A 166 17.02 -1.49 -7.07
N ARG A 167 17.69 -1.72 -8.21
CA ARG A 167 19.16 -1.92 -8.21
C ARG A 167 19.89 -0.70 -7.68
N ASP A 168 19.47 0.49 -8.11
CA ASP A 168 20.09 1.73 -7.65
C ASP A 168 19.83 1.97 -6.16
N LEU A 169 18.63 1.63 -5.67
CA LEU A 169 18.32 1.65 -4.25
C LEU A 169 19.25 0.71 -3.47
N ASP A 170 19.45 -0.52 -3.92
CA ASP A 170 20.35 -1.48 -3.27
C ASP A 170 21.79 -0.95 -3.17
N ASP A 171 22.30 -0.32 -4.24
CA ASP A 171 23.63 0.31 -4.25
C ASP A 171 23.74 1.49 -3.28
N VAL A 172 22.65 2.22 -3.05
CA VAL A 172 22.58 3.27 -2.03
C VAL A 172 22.54 2.68 -0.63
N LEU A 173 21.73 1.65 -0.41
CA LEU A 173 21.56 1.01 0.89
C LEU A 173 22.84 0.33 1.39
N GLN A 174 23.67 -0.19 0.48
CA GLN A 174 25.01 -0.73 0.81
C GLN A 174 25.97 0.33 1.38
N LYS A 175 25.74 1.62 1.12
CA LYS A 175 26.57 2.72 1.63
C LYS A 175 26.09 3.21 3.00
N VAL A 176 24.94 2.74 3.48
CA VAL A 176 24.40 3.12 4.78
C VAL A 176 25.19 2.40 5.88
N GLY A 177 25.92 3.17 6.69
CA GLY A 177 26.60 2.67 7.87
C GLY A 177 25.70 2.65 9.11
N ASN A 178 26.17 1.98 10.17
CA ASN A 178 25.57 1.98 11.51
C ASN A 178 24.16 1.36 11.60
N VAL A 179 23.88 0.36 10.75
CA VAL A 179 22.65 -0.45 10.79
C VAL A 179 22.99 -1.92 11.03
N SER A 180 22.20 -2.58 11.86
CA SER A 180 22.32 -4.01 12.16
C SER A 180 21.62 -4.87 11.11
N LYS A 181 20.56 -4.33 10.50
CA LYS A 181 19.74 -5.03 9.50
C LYS A 181 19.05 -4.01 8.60
N ILE A 182 18.88 -4.38 7.34
CA ILE A 182 18.06 -3.63 6.38
C ILE A 182 16.89 -4.52 5.96
N VAL A 183 15.68 -3.96 5.99
CA VAL A 183 14.43 -4.60 5.58
C VAL A 183 13.83 -3.77 4.45
N THR A 184 13.78 -4.34 3.25
CA THR A 184 13.22 -3.71 2.05
C THR A 184 11.80 -4.25 1.79
N LEU A 185 10.85 -3.33 1.63
CA LEU A 185 9.43 -3.57 1.39
C LEU A 185 9.05 -2.80 0.12
N ILE A 186 9.53 -3.30 -1.02
CA ILE A 186 9.40 -2.61 -2.31
C ILE A 186 8.34 -3.31 -3.18
N ASP A 187 7.37 -2.53 -3.63
CA ASP A 187 6.42 -2.95 -4.66
C ASP A 187 7.04 -2.70 -6.04
N ASN A 188 7.35 -3.78 -6.77
CA ASN A 188 7.89 -3.68 -8.13
C ASN A 188 6.77 -3.32 -9.12
N ILE A 189 6.85 -2.14 -9.74
CA ILE A 189 5.80 -1.65 -10.67
C ILE A 189 5.76 -2.43 -11.98
N ASP A 190 6.89 -2.96 -12.44
CA ASP A 190 6.99 -3.74 -13.69
C ASP A 190 6.30 -5.11 -13.55
N GLN A 191 6.33 -5.67 -12.34
CA GLN A 191 5.79 -7.00 -12.02
C GLN A 191 4.38 -6.95 -11.41
N SER A 192 3.82 -5.76 -11.18
CA SER A 192 2.51 -5.58 -10.52
C SER A 192 1.30 -6.00 -11.37
N SER A 193 1.53 -6.50 -12.60
CA SER A 193 0.49 -7.05 -13.48
C SER A 193 0.47 -8.57 -13.42
N GLY A 194 -0.08 -9.16 -12.35
CA GLY A 194 -0.47 -10.57 -12.34
C GLY A 194 0.24 -11.46 -11.31
N THR A 195 -0.11 -11.31 -10.03
CA THR A 195 -0.08 -12.46 -9.10
C THR A 195 -1.51 -12.97 -8.90
N MET A 196 -2.08 -13.50 -9.99
CA MET A 196 -3.19 -14.45 -9.94
C MET A 196 -2.95 -15.46 -11.07
N ALA A 197 -2.93 -16.74 -10.70
CA ALA A 197 -2.84 -17.95 -11.53
C ALA A 197 -1.47 -18.30 -12.14
N SER A 198 -0.71 -19.18 -11.45
CA SER A 198 -0.10 -20.39 -12.05
C SER A 198 0.60 -21.25 -10.99
N SER A 199 -0.14 -22.19 -10.42
CA SER A 199 0.42 -23.41 -9.82
C SER A 199 -0.60 -24.55 -9.84
N THR A 200 -1.09 -24.87 -11.03
CA THR A 200 -1.54 -26.21 -11.37
C THR A 200 -0.64 -26.75 -12.48
N THR A 201 0.51 -27.28 -12.07
CA THR A 201 1.30 -28.16 -12.92
C THR A 201 0.52 -29.45 -13.11
N ALA A 202 -0.31 -29.52 -14.16
CA ALA A 202 -0.88 -30.76 -14.64
C ALA A 202 0.23 -31.57 -15.34
N THR A 203 0.65 -32.68 -14.74
CA THR A 203 1.44 -33.71 -15.42
C THR A 203 0.53 -34.60 -16.27
N PRO A 204 0.86 -34.93 -17.53
CA PRO A 204 0.14 -35.92 -18.31
C PRO A 204 0.59 -37.33 -17.90
N MET A 205 -0.31 -38.15 -17.37
CA MET A 205 -0.05 -39.58 -17.18
C MET A 205 -0.56 -40.34 -18.41
N VAL A 206 0.38 -40.78 -19.24
CA VAL A 206 0.20 -41.80 -20.28
C VAL A 206 0.24 -43.18 -19.59
N GLY A 207 -0.79 -44.00 -19.78
CA GLY A 207 -0.90 -45.33 -19.19
C GLY A 207 -2.03 -46.17 -19.80
N THR A 208 -1.63 -47.04 -20.72
CA THR A 208 -2.34 -47.95 -21.63
C THR A 208 -3.28 -49.00 -20.97
N THR A 209 -4.51 -49.09 -21.51
CA THR A 209 -5.47 -50.24 -21.64
C THR A 209 -5.71 -51.24 -20.49
N VAL A 210 -6.98 -51.40 -20.08
CA VAL A 210 -7.71 -52.69 -20.17
C VAL A 210 -9.21 -52.43 -20.38
N THR A 211 -9.73 -53.00 -21.46
CA THR A 211 -11.13 -53.12 -21.88
C THR A 211 -11.91 -54.09 -20.98
N THR A 212 -13.09 -53.70 -20.50
CA THR A 212 -14.32 -54.55 -20.52
C THR A 212 -15.54 -53.73 -20.06
N GLN A 213 -16.43 -53.43 -21.00
CA GLN A 213 -17.83 -53.09 -20.76
C GLN A 213 -18.69 -54.36 -20.92
N PRO A 214 -19.87 -54.42 -20.30
CA PRO A 214 -21.02 -55.02 -20.96
C PRO A 214 -22.11 -53.98 -21.26
N LEU A 215 -22.61 -54.08 -22.49
CA LEU A 215 -23.81 -53.47 -23.09
C LEU A 215 -25.04 -53.51 -22.18
N VAL A 216 -25.84 -52.43 -22.16
CA VAL A 216 -27.31 -52.49 -22.31
C VAL A 216 -27.81 -51.22 -23.02
N GLU A 217 -28.70 -51.45 -23.99
CA GLU A 217 -29.18 -50.59 -25.07
C GLU A 217 -30.16 -49.47 -24.65
N THR A 218 -30.15 -48.36 -25.42
CA THR A 218 -31.22 -47.35 -25.53
C THR A 218 -32.33 -47.85 -26.46
N PRO A 219 -33.58 -47.35 -26.40
CA PRO A 219 -33.96 -46.23 -27.29
C PRO A 219 -35.11 -45.35 -26.68
N VAL A 220 -35.66 -44.25 -27.20
CA VAL A 220 -35.93 -43.69 -28.54
C VAL A 220 -36.15 -42.16 -28.37
N ALA A 221 -35.83 -41.36 -29.40
CA ALA A 221 -36.15 -39.94 -29.53
C ALA A 221 -37.46 -39.71 -30.30
N ILE A 222 -38.26 -38.69 -29.94
CA ILE A 222 -39.18 -37.99 -30.86
C ILE A 222 -39.25 -36.49 -30.47
N ASP A 223 -38.73 -35.64 -31.35
CA ASP A 223 -39.14 -34.26 -31.66
C ASP A 223 -39.74 -34.36 -33.10
N PRO A 224 -40.57 -33.47 -33.68
CA PRO A 224 -40.87 -32.07 -33.33
C PRO A 224 -42.33 -31.61 -33.57
N ASP A 225 -42.56 -30.30 -33.36
CA ASP A 225 -43.56 -29.47 -34.07
C ASP A 225 -45.03 -29.53 -33.59
N GLN A 226 -45.45 -28.55 -32.77
CA GLN A 226 -46.66 -27.76 -33.06
C GLN A 226 -46.76 -26.48 -32.23
N ALA A 227 -46.97 -25.38 -32.96
CA ALA A 227 -47.20 -24.03 -32.48
C ALA A 227 -48.54 -23.82 -31.74
N GLU A 228 -48.56 -22.74 -30.95
CA GLU A 228 -49.69 -21.95 -30.37
C GLU A 228 -51.00 -21.91 -31.21
N PRO A 229 -52.19 -21.56 -30.65
CA PRO A 229 -52.38 -20.39 -29.77
C PRO A 229 -53.53 -20.37 -28.71
N ALA A 230 -53.36 -19.41 -27.78
CA ALA A 230 -54.31 -18.45 -27.17
C ALA A 230 -55.71 -18.85 -26.61
N THR A 231 -55.97 -18.23 -25.44
CA THR A 231 -57.24 -17.67 -24.91
C THR A 231 -58.39 -18.61 -24.52
N SER A 232 -58.75 -18.64 -23.22
CA SER A 232 -59.88 -17.88 -22.64
C SER A 232 -60.33 -18.45 -21.28
N THR A 233 -60.37 -17.60 -20.25
CA THR A 233 -61.22 -17.69 -19.04
C THR A 233 -62.69 -17.98 -19.41
N PRO A 234 -63.61 -18.48 -18.54
CA PRO A 234 -63.89 -17.98 -17.17
C PRO A 234 -64.31 -19.01 -16.07
N THR A 235 -64.03 -18.61 -14.83
CA THR A 235 -64.90 -18.52 -13.63
C THR A 235 -66.02 -19.56 -13.33
N VAL A 236 -65.80 -20.36 -12.25
CA VAL A 236 -66.61 -20.54 -10.99
C VAL A 236 -68.03 -21.15 -11.09
N PRO A 237 -68.40 -22.05 -10.15
CA PRO A 237 -69.22 -21.68 -8.98
C PRO A 237 -68.52 -21.83 -7.63
#